data_AF-A0A6A5AKG7-F1
#
_entry.id   AF-A0A6A5AKG7-F1
#
_cell.length_a   1.000
_cell.length_b   1.000
_cell.length_c   1.000
_cell.angle_alpha   90.00
_cell.angle_beta   90.00
_cell.angle_gamma   90.00
#
_symmetry.space_group_name_H-M   'P 1'
#
loop_
_entity.id
_entity.type
_entity.pdbx_description
1 polymer ?
#
loop_
_entity_poly.entity_id
_entity_poly.type
_entity_poly.pdbx_seq_one_letter_code
_entity_poly.pdbx_strand_id
1 'polypeptide(L)'
;MDGIDGVVKGVVYVFGFAATGWSLMKFVLSVPLRVSDTSVEEKDMEVVLKVRSDGPELQIFLREVKEQTDLTLRVKSDSSLLHDADDPTNPATYVLAGAVSPVVYQKLAESCGLRKRTTKGKWVHVDEANHKEFLDESVPLDADADAAAAASSGVIPFTSGEKIDLILYQLSQVRVLLHPSESSTVLANGDLLFQKLQEKRVILSSFALHNAAERKALMETWVKHLVPFAKAPIHDIRDYCGVEVGFYVAFLEHYTRWLVYPAVVGALVYLYQLQYGLHN
;
A
#
# COMPACT_ATOMS: atom_id res chain seq x y z
N MET A 1 20.75 -26.94 36.27
CA MET A 1 20.83 -26.60 34.82
C MET A 1 19.55 -25.94 34.32
N ASP A 2 18.39 -26.17 34.94
CA ASP A 2 17.07 -25.69 34.47
C ASP A 2 16.84 -24.17 34.49
N GLY A 3 17.59 -23.43 35.32
CA GLY A 3 17.41 -21.99 35.39
C GLY A 3 17.85 -21.25 34.14
N ILE A 4 19.03 -21.62 33.59
CA ILE A 4 19.63 -20.93 32.43
C ILE A 4 18.68 -21.04 31.23
N ASP A 5 18.01 -22.18 31.08
CA ASP A 5 17.00 -22.41 30.04
C ASP A 5 15.79 -21.47 30.13
N GLY A 6 15.39 -21.06 31.34
CA GLY A 6 14.27 -20.11 31.53
C GLY A 6 14.60 -18.72 31.02
N VAL A 7 15.81 -18.23 31.31
CA VAL A 7 16.30 -16.93 30.81
C VAL A 7 16.53 -16.97 29.31
N VAL A 8 17.16 -18.05 28.82
CA VAL A 8 17.39 -18.25 27.38
C VAL A 8 16.04 -18.28 26.65
N LYS A 9 15.04 -19.00 27.15
CA LYS A 9 13.68 -19.00 26.57
C LYS A 9 13.05 -17.61 26.59
N GLY A 10 13.09 -16.88 27.70
CA GLY A 10 12.52 -15.54 27.81
C GLY A 10 13.14 -14.54 26.82
N VAL A 11 14.47 -14.55 26.70
CA VAL A 11 15.22 -13.76 25.71
C VAL A 11 14.82 -14.19 24.29
N VAL A 12 14.81 -15.49 24.00
CA VAL A 12 14.43 -16.03 22.68
C VAL A 12 13.01 -15.64 22.29
N TYR A 13 12.05 -15.59 23.23
CA TYR A 13 10.68 -15.16 22.92
C TYR A 13 10.58 -13.68 22.55
N VAL A 14 11.22 -12.79 23.32
CA VAL A 14 11.17 -11.34 23.04
C VAL A 14 11.90 -11.00 21.74
N PHE A 15 13.11 -11.52 21.56
CA PHE A 15 13.89 -11.29 20.33
C PHE A 15 13.30 -12.02 19.13
N GLY A 16 12.74 -13.22 19.32
CA GLY A 16 12.07 -13.98 18.26
C GLY A 16 10.83 -13.27 17.74
N PHE A 17 10.00 -12.72 18.63
CA PHE A 17 8.81 -11.96 18.23
C PHE A 17 9.16 -10.67 17.47
N ALA A 18 10.18 -9.93 17.91
CA ALA A 18 10.68 -8.78 17.17
C ALA A 18 11.27 -9.18 15.80
N ALA A 19 12.02 -10.29 15.74
CA ALA A 19 12.59 -10.82 14.52
C ALA A 19 11.52 -11.26 13.51
N THR A 20 10.39 -11.82 13.97
CA THR A 20 9.28 -12.19 13.07
C THR A 20 8.66 -10.98 12.38
N GLY A 21 8.49 -9.87 13.11
CA GLY A 21 7.96 -8.65 12.52
C GLY A 21 8.92 -7.99 11.52
N TRP A 22 10.21 -7.94 11.86
CA TRP A 22 11.24 -7.50 10.91
C TRP A 22 11.31 -8.40 9.67
N SER A 23 11.23 -9.73 9.84
CA SER A 23 11.25 -10.68 8.73
C SER A 23 10.05 -10.54 7.81
N LEU A 24 8.84 -10.37 8.37
CA LEU A 24 7.62 -10.14 7.58
C LEU A 24 7.76 -8.86 6.76
N MET A 25 8.23 -7.78 7.38
CA MET A 25 8.41 -6.52 6.66
C MET A 25 9.48 -6.62 5.58
N LYS A 26 10.61 -7.24 5.91
CA LYS A 26 11.66 -7.52 4.94
C LYS A 26 11.07 -8.30 3.77
N PHE A 27 10.23 -9.30 4.01
CA PHE A 27 9.57 -10.04 2.94
C PHE A 27 8.68 -9.12 2.08
N VAL A 28 7.80 -8.31 2.69
CA VAL A 28 6.92 -7.37 1.98
C VAL A 28 7.70 -6.41 1.09
N LEU A 29 8.82 -5.86 1.57
CA LEU A 29 9.63 -4.88 0.83
C LEU A 29 10.67 -5.51 -0.10
N SER A 30 11.02 -6.78 0.10
CA SER A 30 12.05 -7.47 -0.69
C SER A 30 11.52 -8.10 -1.97
N VAL A 31 10.20 -8.15 -2.20
CA VAL A 31 9.64 -8.68 -3.45
C VAL A 31 10.16 -7.82 -4.61
N PRO A 32 11.11 -8.31 -5.42
CA PRO A 32 11.63 -7.54 -6.52
C PRO A 32 10.61 -7.67 -7.64
N LEU A 33 9.77 -6.66 -7.83
CA LEU A 33 8.93 -6.62 -9.01
C LEU A 33 9.81 -6.37 -10.24
N ARG A 34 9.90 -7.38 -11.10
CA ARG A 34 10.39 -7.24 -12.46
C ARG A 34 9.38 -6.39 -13.23
N VAL A 35 9.57 -5.08 -13.20
CA VAL A 35 8.85 -4.17 -14.08
C VAL A 35 9.52 -4.31 -15.46
N SER A 36 9.13 -5.32 -16.24
CA SER A 36 9.57 -5.42 -17.63
C SER A 36 8.89 -4.32 -18.44
N ASP A 37 9.71 -3.51 -19.08
CA ASP A 37 9.38 -2.53 -20.12
C ASP A 37 8.25 -1.56 -19.74
N THR A 38 8.45 -0.76 -18.70
CA THR A 38 7.61 0.43 -18.49
C THR A 38 7.86 1.40 -19.63
N SER A 39 6.94 1.45 -20.60
CA SER A 39 6.82 2.62 -21.46
C SER A 39 6.64 3.87 -20.60
N VAL A 40 7.00 5.06 -21.11
CA VAL A 40 6.90 6.31 -20.35
C VAL A 40 5.48 6.52 -19.79
N GLU A 41 4.48 6.03 -20.51
CA GLU A 41 3.06 6.13 -20.17
C GLU A 41 2.59 5.08 -19.14
N GLU A 42 3.34 3.98 -18.95
CA GLU A 42 3.06 2.97 -17.93
C GLU A 42 3.68 3.34 -16.57
N LYS A 43 4.60 4.30 -16.52
CA LYS A 43 5.26 4.72 -15.28
C LYS A 43 4.32 5.38 -14.28
N ASP A 44 3.27 6.03 -14.78
CA ASP A 44 2.31 6.78 -13.97
C ASP A 44 1.08 5.91 -13.58
N MET A 45 1.13 4.60 -13.84
CA MET A 45 0.08 3.67 -13.47
C MET A 45 0.33 3.12 -12.06
N GLU A 46 -0.74 3.04 -11.25
CA GLU A 46 -0.63 2.71 -9.83
C GLU A 46 -1.29 1.37 -9.48
N VAL A 47 -2.23 0.88 -10.30
CA VAL A 47 -2.97 -0.36 -10.03
C VAL A 47 -2.96 -1.28 -11.24
N VAL A 48 -2.81 -2.59 -11.02
CA VAL A 48 -2.96 -3.64 -12.02
C VAL A 48 -4.17 -4.50 -11.70
N LEU A 49 -5.03 -4.72 -12.69
CA LEU A 49 -6.17 -5.63 -12.61
C LEU A 49 -5.87 -6.85 -13.47
N LYS A 50 -5.92 -8.05 -12.88
CA LYS A 50 -5.88 -9.31 -13.61
C LYS A 50 -7.31 -9.70 -13.99
N VAL A 51 -7.57 -9.86 -15.28
CA VAL A 51 -8.89 -10.15 -15.86
C VAL A 51 -8.84 -11.51 -16.54
N ARG A 52 -9.93 -12.27 -16.45
CA ARG A 52 -10.01 -13.65 -16.94
C ARG A 52 -9.74 -13.80 -18.45
N SER A 53 -10.23 -12.87 -19.27
CA SER A 53 -10.09 -12.89 -20.74
C SER A 53 -10.62 -11.57 -21.33
N ASP A 54 -10.33 -11.32 -22.61
CA ASP A 54 -10.87 -10.19 -23.39
C ASP A 54 -12.32 -10.45 -23.86
N GLY A 55 -13.23 -10.55 -22.88
CA GLY A 55 -14.66 -10.71 -23.11
C GLY A 55 -15.40 -9.38 -23.33
N PRO A 56 -16.68 -9.43 -23.73
CA PRO A 56 -17.53 -8.23 -23.84
C PRO A 56 -17.63 -7.46 -22.51
N GLU A 57 -17.52 -8.15 -21.38
CA GLU A 57 -17.51 -7.53 -20.04
C GLU A 57 -16.29 -6.62 -19.83
N LEU A 58 -15.13 -6.97 -20.40
CA LEU A 58 -13.94 -6.13 -20.32
C LEU A 58 -14.13 -4.86 -21.14
N GLN A 59 -14.70 -4.96 -22.34
CA GLN A 59 -14.95 -3.79 -23.19
C GLN A 59 -15.97 -2.84 -22.55
N ILE A 60 -17.03 -3.39 -21.94
CA ILE A 60 -17.97 -2.61 -21.13
C ILE A 60 -17.21 -1.94 -19.97
N PHE A 61 -16.39 -2.69 -19.23
CA PHE A 61 -15.61 -2.12 -18.12
C PHE A 61 -14.72 -0.95 -18.55
N LEU A 62 -13.95 -1.13 -19.63
CA LEU A 62 -13.05 -0.10 -20.15
C LEU A 62 -13.82 1.15 -20.59
N ARG A 63 -14.97 0.97 -21.24
CA ARG A 63 -15.82 2.09 -21.65
C ARG A 63 -16.42 2.81 -20.44
N GLU A 64 -17.09 2.11 -19.55
CA GLU A 64 -17.77 2.73 -18.40
C GLU A 64 -16.79 3.52 -17.52
N VAL A 65 -15.60 2.97 -17.28
CA VAL A 65 -14.58 3.69 -16.52
C VAL A 65 -14.09 4.92 -17.28
N LYS A 66 -13.89 4.83 -18.60
CA LYS A 66 -13.46 5.97 -19.42
C LYS A 66 -14.53 7.07 -19.54
N GLU A 67 -15.80 6.71 -19.56
CA GLU A 67 -16.91 7.66 -19.73
C GLU A 67 -17.31 8.33 -18.40
N GLN A 68 -17.23 7.60 -17.29
CA GLN A 68 -17.67 8.10 -15.98
C GLN A 68 -16.54 8.66 -15.12
N THR A 69 -15.28 8.40 -15.48
CA THR A 69 -14.13 8.75 -14.63
C THR A 69 -12.98 9.37 -15.41
N ASP A 70 -12.20 10.22 -14.73
CA ASP A 70 -10.96 10.81 -15.26
C ASP A 70 -9.75 9.85 -15.09
N LEU A 71 -9.97 8.54 -15.12
CA LEU A 71 -8.93 7.51 -15.00
C LEU A 71 -8.45 7.04 -16.39
N THR A 72 -7.16 6.71 -16.47
CA THR A 72 -6.57 6.08 -17.64
C THR A 72 -6.48 4.57 -17.42
N LEU A 73 -7.10 3.81 -18.33
CA LEU A 73 -6.97 2.35 -18.37
C LEU A 73 -6.16 1.93 -19.60
N ARG A 74 -5.23 1.01 -19.41
CA ARG A 74 -4.33 0.48 -20.45
C ARG A 74 -4.33 -1.04 -20.40
N VAL A 75 -4.75 -1.69 -21.47
CA VAL A 75 -4.67 -3.14 -21.59
C VAL A 75 -3.25 -3.52 -21.99
N LYS A 76 -2.62 -4.43 -21.22
CA LYS A 76 -1.29 -4.93 -21.50
C LYS A 76 -1.38 -6.17 -22.40
N SER A 77 -0.87 -6.06 -23.62
CA SER A 77 -0.91 -7.12 -24.63
C SER A 77 0.20 -8.15 -24.46
N ASP A 78 1.39 -7.75 -24.00
CA ASP A 78 2.54 -8.63 -23.73
C ASP A 78 3.24 -8.20 -22.44
N SER A 79 3.48 -9.15 -21.54
CA SER A 79 4.29 -8.94 -20.35
C SER A 79 4.99 -10.24 -19.98
N SER A 80 6.26 -10.16 -19.58
CA SER A 80 7.02 -11.33 -19.11
C SER A 80 6.36 -12.03 -17.91
N LEU A 81 5.58 -11.27 -17.11
CA LEU A 81 4.80 -11.78 -15.97
C LEU A 81 3.60 -12.65 -16.39
N LEU A 82 3.15 -12.57 -17.66
CA LEU A 82 2.08 -13.40 -18.20
C LEU A 82 2.50 -14.86 -18.39
N HIS A 83 3.79 -15.11 -18.61
CA HIS A 83 4.26 -16.43 -19.05
C HIS A 83 4.45 -17.43 -17.92
N ASP A 84 4.55 -16.98 -16.66
CA ASP A 84 4.92 -17.84 -15.53
C ASP A 84 3.71 -18.46 -14.79
N ALA A 85 2.48 -17.99 -15.03
CA ALA A 85 1.34 -18.31 -14.14
C ALA A 85 -0.01 -18.63 -14.80
N ASP A 86 -0.15 -18.52 -16.12
CA ASP A 86 -1.44 -18.71 -16.79
C ASP A 86 -1.57 -20.08 -17.48
N ASP A 87 -2.74 -20.69 -17.32
CA ASP A 87 -3.15 -21.90 -18.03
C ASP A 87 -3.10 -21.62 -19.55
N PRO A 88 -2.35 -22.40 -20.36
CA PRO A 88 -2.20 -22.15 -21.79
C PRO A 88 -3.53 -22.20 -22.56
N THR A 89 -4.62 -22.67 -21.93
CA THR A 89 -5.96 -22.71 -22.53
C THR A 89 -6.75 -21.41 -22.40
N ASN A 90 -6.42 -20.51 -21.46
CA ASN A 90 -7.10 -19.20 -21.32
C ASN A 90 -6.16 -18.14 -20.69
N PRO A 91 -5.40 -17.38 -21.50
CA PRO A 91 -4.47 -16.39 -20.99
C PRO A 91 -5.22 -15.23 -20.32
N ALA A 92 -4.82 -14.86 -19.10
CA ALA A 92 -5.42 -13.74 -18.41
C ALA A 92 -4.95 -12.42 -19.04
N THR A 93 -5.86 -11.44 -19.12
CA THR A 93 -5.56 -10.10 -19.61
C THR A 93 -5.25 -9.19 -18.42
N TYR A 94 -4.21 -8.35 -18.52
CA TYR A 94 -3.84 -7.44 -17.45
C TYR A 94 -4.19 -6.01 -17.87
N VAL A 95 -4.85 -5.28 -17.00
CA VAL A 95 -5.25 -3.89 -17.22
C VAL A 95 -4.56 -3.03 -16.19
N LEU A 96 -3.80 -2.04 -16.65
CA LEU A 96 -3.18 -1.03 -15.81
C LEU A 96 -4.15 0.14 -15.66
N ALA A 97 -4.25 0.65 -14.44
CA ALA A 97 -5.07 1.79 -14.08
C ALA A 97 -4.21 2.89 -13.44
N GLY A 98 -4.40 4.11 -13.92
CA GLY A 98 -3.78 5.32 -13.39
C GLY A 98 -4.72 6.51 -13.53
N ALA A 99 -4.24 7.69 -13.15
CA ALA A 99 -4.96 8.94 -13.35
C ALA A 99 -4.50 9.64 -14.64
N VAL A 100 -5.41 10.36 -15.31
CA VAL A 100 -5.04 11.20 -16.48
C VAL A 100 -4.12 12.36 -16.08
N SER A 101 -4.30 12.90 -14.87
CA SER A 101 -3.59 14.08 -14.37
C SER A 101 -3.55 14.06 -12.85
N PRO A 102 -2.51 14.65 -12.22
CA PRO A 102 -2.42 14.71 -10.76
C PRO A 102 -3.59 15.49 -10.11
N VAL A 103 -4.29 16.36 -10.85
CA VAL A 103 -5.48 17.08 -10.37
C VAL A 103 -6.64 16.13 -10.08
N VAL A 104 -6.70 14.97 -10.74
CA VAL A 104 -7.74 13.96 -10.51
C VAL A 104 -7.69 13.48 -9.06
N TYR A 105 -6.50 13.24 -8.51
CA TYR A 105 -6.35 12.82 -7.12
C TYR A 105 -6.89 13.86 -6.13
N GLN A 106 -6.75 15.15 -6.42
CA GLN A 106 -7.33 16.20 -5.59
C GLN A 106 -8.86 16.14 -5.59
N LYS A 107 -9.50 16.05 -6.76
CA LYS A 107 -10.96 15.91 -6.86
C LYS A 107 -11.45 14.66 -6.13
N LEU A 108 -10.72 13.55 -6.25
CA LEU A 108 -11.06 12.31 -5.57
C LEU A 108 -10.91 12.45 -4.05
N ALA A 109 -9.83 13.08 -3.58
CA ALA A 109 -9.59 13.35 -2.17
C ALA A 109 -10.69 14.22 -1.55
N GLU A 110 -11.19 15.22 -2.29
CA GLU A 110 -12.35 16.03 -1.89
C GLU A 110 -13.61 15.16 -1.79
N SER A 111 -13.88 14.34 -2.81
CA SER A 111 -15.10 13.52 -2.87
C SER A 111 -15.17 12.44 -1.78
N CYS A 112 -14.03 11.89 -1.35
CA CYS A 112 -13.96 10.92 -0.27
C CYS A 112 -13.75 11.56 1.12
N GLY A 113 -13.58 12.88 1.17
CA GLY A 113 -13.33 13.62 2.40
C GLY A 113 -11.98 13.31 3.05
N LEU A 114 -10.94 13.02 2.25
CA LEU A 114 -9.59 12.70 2.72
C LEU A 114 -9.08 13.84 3.61
N ARG A 115 -8.45 13.48 4.74
CA ARG A 115 -7.82 14.44 5.64
C ARG A 115 -6.31 14.32 5.56
N LYS A 116 -5.66 15.45 5.33
CA LYS A 116 -4.19 15.54 5.35
C LYS A 116 -3.72 16.51 6.41
N ARG A 117 -2.46 16.35 6.79
CA ARG A 117 -1.79 17.26 7.73
C ARG A 117 -1.30 18.47 6.95
N THR A 118 -1.67 19.67 7.40
CA THR A 118 -1.16 20.92 6.82
C THR A 118 0.30 21.15 7.22
N THR A 119 0.97 22.10 6.55
CA THR A 119 2.33 22.56 6.92
C THR A 119 2.40 23.07 8.37
N LYS A 120 1.30 23.63 8.87
CA LYS A 120 1.14 24.05 10.28
C LYS A 120 0.88 22.89 11.25
N GLY A 121 0.82 21.66 10.75
CA GLY A 121 0.66 20.45 11.52
C GLY A 121 -0.78 20.09 11.90
N LYS A 122 -1.79 20.82 11.40
CA LYS A 122 -3.22 20.58 11.71
C LYS A 122 -3.83 19.60 10.71
N TRP A 123 -4.73 18.73 11.16
CA TRP A 123 -5.48 17.82 10.28
C TRP A 123 -6.72 18.50 9.71
N VAL A 124 -6.76 18.68 8.40
CA VAL A 124 -7.84 19.37 7.67
C VAL A 124 -8.29 18.50 6.49
N HIS A 125 -9.56 18.60 6.11
CA HIS A 125 -10.07 17.96 4.90
C HIS A 125 -9.44 18.61 3.68
N VAL A 126 -9.13 17.81 2.65
CA VAL A 126 -8.66 18.34 1.38
C VAL A 126 -9.85 18.98 0.67
N ASP A 127 -9.76 20.28 0.41
CA ASP A 127 -10.75 21.08 -0.31
C ASP A 127 -10.03 21.96 -1.36
N GLU A 128 -10.74 22.31 -2.44
CA GLU A 128 -10.18 23.19 -3.47
C GLU A 128 -9.78 24.56 -2.89
N ALA A 129 -10.49 25.04 -1.86
CA ALA A 129 -10.21 26.32 -1.21
C ALA A 129 -8.93 26.33 -0.37
N ASN A 130 -8.49 25.18 0.16
CA ASN A 130 -7.40 25.09 1.13
C ASN A 130 -6.15 24.37 0.59
N HIS A 131 -6.08 24.10 -0.72
CA HIS A 131 -4.93 23.43 -1.37
C HIS A 131 -3.56 24.03 -1.00
N LYS A 132 -3.48 25.36 -0.83
CA LYS A 132 -2.24 26.07 -0.46
C LYS A 132 -1.74 25.73 0.94
N GLU A 133 -2.60 25.27 1.85
CA GLU A 133 -2.21 24.89 3.22
C GLU A 133 -1.45 23.55 3.27
N PHE A 134 -1.52 22.76 2.20
CA PHE A 134 -0.86 21.47 2.06
C PHE A 134 0.41 21.52 1.22
N LEU A 135 0.66 22.63 0.52
CA LEU A 135 1.90 22.86 -0.21
C LEU A 135 2.97 23.23 0.80
N ASP A 136 3.92 22.32 1.02
CA ASP A 136 5.10 22.60 1.82
C ASP A 136 6.06 23.47 1.00
N GLU A 137 6.16 24.77 1.31
CA GLU A 137 7.20 25.63 0.73
C GLU A 137 8.60 25.32 1.30
N SER A 138 8.69 24.49 2.35
CA SER A 138 9.92 24.17 3.09
C SER A 138 10.42 22.75 2.87
N VAL A 139 10.16 22.17 1.69
CA VAL A 139 10.68 20.85 1.31
C VAL A 139 12.22 20.83 1.50
N PRO A 140 12.77 19.98 2.38
CA PRO A 140 14.21 19.80 2.47
C PRO A 140 14.77 19.31 1.13
N LEU A 141 16.03 19.66 0.83
CA LEU A 141 16.77 19.26 -0.39
C LEU A 141 16.80 17.73 -0.68
N ASP A 142 16.27 16.91 0.23
CA ASP A 142 16.29 15.45 0.22
C ASP A 142 14.91 14.80 -0.08
N ALA A 143 13.85 15.57 -0.36
CA ALA A 143 12.53 15.00 -0.66
C ALA A 143 12.46 14.39 -2.08
N ASP A 144 11.57 13.41 -2.24
CA ASP A 144 11.35 12.74 -3.52
C ASP A 144 11.02 13.75 -4.63
N ALA A 145 11.60 13.52 -5.82
CA ALA A 145 11.51 14.44 -6.97
C ALA A 145 10.05 14.82 -7.33
N ASP A 146 9.11 13.90 -7.10
CA ASP A 146 7.68 14.10 -7.37
C ASP A 146 7.02 15.08 -6.39
N ALA A 147 7.43 15.11 -5.12
CA ALA A 147 6.93 16.05 -4.13
C ALA A 147 7.44 17.47 -4.40
N ALA A 148 8.72 17.60 -4.81
CA ALA A 148 9.30 18.86 -5.23
C ALA A 148 8.66 19.39 -6.52
N ALA A 149 8.37 18.51 -7.48
CA ALA A 149 7.64 18.87 -8.71
C ALA A 149 6.19 19.30 -8.42
N ALA A 150 5.49 18.61 -7.52
CA ALA A 150 4.13 18.97 -7.09
C ALA A 150 4.09 20.35 -6.40
N ALA A 151 5.05 20.64 -5.52
CA ALA A 151 5.19 21.94 -4.86
C ALA A 151 5.42 23.08 -5.86
N SER A 152 6.26 22.88 -6.89
CA SER A 152 6.47 23.86 -7.96
C SER A 152 5.26 24.05 -8.90
N SER A 153 4.39 23.04 -8.99
CA SER A 153 3.21 23.04 -9.87
C SER A 153 1.94 23.51 -9.18
N GLY A 154 1.99 23.81 -7.86
CA GLY A 154 0.84 24.20 -7.06
C GLY A 154 -0.17 23.07 -6.79
N VAL A 155 0.23 21.82 -6.98
CA VAL A 155 -0.62 20.63 -6.82
C VAL A 155 -0.30 19.96 -5.49
N ILE A 156 -1.34 19.52 -4.77
CA ILE A 156 -1.18 18.82 -3.49
C ILE A 156 -0.38 17.52 -3.71
N PRO A 157 0.72 17.29 -2.97
CA PRO A 157 1.46 16.04 -3.08
C PRO A 157 0.65 14.90 -2.47
N PHE A 158 0.55 13.77 -3.17
CA PHE A 158 -0.07 12.53 -2.70
C PHE A 158 0.95 11.40 -2.67
N THR A 159 0.90 10.59 -1.62
CA THR A 159 1.79 9.42 -1.46
C THR A 159 1.34 8.29 -2.39
N SER A 160 2.22 7.34 -2.68
CA SER A 160 1.85 6.18 -3.52
C SER A 160 0.64 5.43 -2.96
N GLY A 161 0.62 5.16 -1.64
CA GLY A 161 -0.51 4.52 -0.97
C GLY A 161 -1.82 5.32 -1.11
N GLU A 162 -1.79 6.63 -0.93
CA GLU A 162 -2.97 7.49 -1.11
C GLU A 162 -3.48 7.45 -2.55
N LYS A 163 -2.60 7.52 -3.55
CA LYS A 163 -2.99 7.45 -4.97
C LYS A 163 -3.71 6.14 -5.30
N ILE A 164 -3.19 5.02 -4.81
CA ILE A 164 -3.79 3.69 -4.97
C ILE A 164 -5.18 3.65 -4.33
N ASP A 165 -5.30 4.10 -3.08
CA ASP A 165 -6.57 4.12 -2.35
C ASP A 165 -7.62 5.00 -3.06
N LEU A 166 -7.21 6.15 -3.61
CA LEU A 166 -8.09 7.05 -4.36
C LEU A 166 -8.57 6.43 -5.68
N ILE A 167 -7.70 5.72 -6.41
CA ILE A 167 -8.09 5.01 -7.65
C ILE A 167 -9.07 3.89 -7.32
N LEU A 168 -8.78 3.08 -6.30
CA LEU A 168 -9.68 2.00 -5.87
C LEU A 168 -11.03 2.54 -5.38
N TYR A 169 -11.02 3.67 -4.66
CA TYR A 169 -12.23 4.37 -4.28
C TYR A 169 -13.05 4.75 -5.51
N GLN A 170 -12.45 5.41 -6.51
CA GLN A 170 -13.18 5.81 -7.72
C GLN A 170 -13.74 4.60 -8.47
N LEU A 171 -12.95 3.54 -8.65
CA LEU A 171 -13.39 2.30 -9.30
C LEU A 171 -14.56 1.64 -8.55
N SER A 172 -14.59 1.72 -7.22
CA SER A 172 -15.68 1.18 -6.40
C SER A 172 -17.01 1.90 -6.58
N GLN A 173 -17.00 3.16 -7.04
CA GLN A 173 -18.20 3.98 -7.22
C GLN A 173 -18.79 3.91 -8.63
N VAL A 174 -18.05 3.41 -9.62
CA VAL A 174 -18.52 3.32 -11.01
C VAL A 174 -19.73 2.39 -11.09
N ARG A 175 -20.81 2.89 -11.70
CA ARG A 175 -22.05 2.13 -11.90
C ARG A 175 -22.16 1.65 -13.33
N VAL A 176 -22.83 0.52 -13.53
CA VAL A 176 -23.06 -0.02 -14.87
C VAL A 176 -24.17 0.76 -15.58
N LEU A 177 -23.89 1.26 -16.79
CA LEU A 177 -24.86 1.86 -17.70
C LEU A 177 -24.80 1.18 -19.08
N LEU A 178 -25.43 0.00 -19.20
CA LEU A 178 -25.51 -0.74 -20.46
C LEU A 178 -26.28 0.06 -21.52
N HIS A 179 -25.69 0.15 -22.70
CA HIS A 179 -26.34 0.66 -23.88
C HIS A 179 -27.45 -0.29 -24.36
N PRO A 180 -28.49 0.21 -25.07
CA PRO A 180 -29.59 -0.62 -25.56
C PRO A 180 -29.17 -1.76 -26.50
N SER A 181 -27.99 -1.64 -27.14
CA SER A 181 -27.41 -2.66 -28.02
C SER A 181 -26.59 -3.72 -27.28
N GLU A 182 -26.32 -3.51 -25.99
CA GLU A 182 -25.45 -4.37 -25.20
C GLU A 182 -26.24 -5.13 -24.16
N SER A 183 -26.00 -6.44 -24.12
CA SER A 183 -26.53 -7.30 -23.08
C SER A 183 -25.38 -8.09 -22.49
N SER A 184 -25.28 -8.07 -21.16
CA SER A 184 -24.36 -8.91 -20.42
C SER A 184 -25.18 -9.86 -19.56
N THR A 185 -24.74 -11.12 -19.47
CA THR A 185 -25.31 -12.09 -18.52
C THR A 185 -24.83 -11.84 -17.08
N VAL A 186 -23.80 -11.00 -16.94
CA VAL A 186 -23.06 -10.76 -15.70
C VAL A 186 -23.46 -9.43 -15.05
N LEU A 187 -23.67 -8.40 -15.86
CA LEU A 187 -23.89 -7.02 -15.41
C LEU A 187 -25.34 -6.58 -15.66
N ALA A 188 -25.93 -5.85 -14.71
CA ALA A 188 -27.20 -5.16 -14.86
C ALA A 188 -27.06 -3.66 -14.59
N ASN A 189 -27.97 -2.85 -15.14
CA ASN A 189 -27.94 -1.39 -14.96
C ASN A 189 -28.08 -0.99 -13.50
N GLY A 190 -27.23 -0.06 -13.05
CA GLY A 190 -27.19 0.45 -11.69
C GLY A 190 -26.31 -0.35 -10.71
N ASP A 191 -25.83 -1.54 -11.11
CA ASP A 191 -24.87 -2.32 -10.33
C ASP A 191 -23.54 -1.58 -10.15
N LEU A 192 -22.84 -1.87 -9.05
CA LEU A 192 -21.46 -1.43 -8.84
C LEU A 192 -20.53 -2.28 -9.71
N LEU A 193 -19.99 -1.67 -10.77
CA LEU A 193 -19.29 -2.34 -11.85
C LEU A 193 -18.10 -3.17 -11.32
N PHE A 194 -17.20 -2.52 -10.58
CA PHE A 194 -15.98 -3.16 -10.10
C PHE A 194 -16.28 -4.33 -9.14
N GLN A 195 -17.21 -4.14 -8.21
CA GLN A 195 -17.60 -5.17 -7.24
C GLN A 195 -18.25 -6.38 -7.92
N LYS A 196 -19.19 -6.15 -8.86
CA LYS A 196 -19.84 -7.25 -9.60
C LYS A 196 -18.86 -8.05 -10.44
N LEU A 197 -17.92 -7.38 -11.09
CA LEU A 197 -16.90 -8.06 -11.88
C LEU A 197 -15.95 -8.90 -11.02
N GLN A 198 -15.64 -8.47 -9.79
CA GLN A 198 -14.90 -9.27 -8.82
C GLN A 198 -15.71 -10.47 -8.31
N GLU A 199 -16.97 -10.25 -7.91
CA GLU A 199 -17.88 -11.31 -7.44
C GLU A 199 -18.04 -12.43 -8.48
N LYS A 200 -18.17 -12.04 -9.76
CA LYS A 200 -18.35 -12.96 -10.89
C LYS A 200 -17.04 -13.50 -11.44
N ARG A 201 -15.91 -13.18 -10.79
CA ARG A 201 -14.56 -13.62 -11.15
C ARG A 201 -14.17 -13.24 -12.59
N VAL A 202 -14.70 -12.13 -13.10
CA VAL A 202 -14.25 -11.53 -14.36
C VAL A 202 -12.95 -10.79 -14.10
N ILE A 203 -12.93 -9.94 -13.08
CA ILE A 203 -11.69 -9.44 -12.46
C ILE A 203 -11.26 -10.50 -11.45
N LEU A 204 -10.13 -11.14 -11.69
CA LEU A 204 -9.58 -12.21 -10.86
C LEU A 204 -8.91 -11.65 -9.59
N SER A 205 -8.15 -10.57 -9.74
CA SER A 205 -7.41 -9.93 -8.66
C SER A 205 -6.99 -8.51 -9.04
N SER A 206 -6.81 -7.66 -8.03
CA SER A 206 -6.26 -6.31 -8.17
C SER A 206 -4.99 -6.20 -7.33
N PHE A 207 -3.93 -5.64 -7.91
CA PHE A 207 -2.63 -5.48 -7.28
C PHE A 207 -2.18 -4.02 -7.36
N ALA A 208 -1.61 -3.50 -6.27
CA ALA A 208 -0.93 -2.22 -6.28
C ALA A 208 0.43 -2.33 -6.98
N LEU A 209 0.76 -1.36 -7.83
CA LEU A 209 2.11 -1.18 -8.34
C LEU A 209 2.95 -0.47 -7.28
N HIS A 210 4.13 -1.01 -7.02
CA HIS A 210 5.02 -0.46 -6.02
C HIS A 210 5.85 0.68 -6.64
N ASN A 211 5.84 1.86 -6.00
CA ASN A 211 6.82 2.90 -6.29
C ASN A 211 8.23 2.38 -5.91
N ALA A 212 9.11 2.24 -6.91
CA ALA A 212 10.46 1.70 -6.71
C ALA A 212 11.37 2.63 -5.90
N ALA A 213 11.16 3.95 -5.98
CA ALA A 213 11.93 4.95 -5.26
C ALA A 213 11.60 4.91 -3.76
N GLU A 214 10.31 5.07 -3.41
CA GLU A 214 9.82 4.99 -2.02
C GLU A 214 10.20 3.65 -1.37
N ARG A 215 10.04 2.53 -2.09
CA ARG A 215 10.45 1.20 -1.61
C ARG A 215 11.94 1.15 -1.29
N LYS A 216 12.78 1.69 -2.18
CA LYS A 216 14.23 1.67 -2.00
C LYS A 216 14.64 2.52 -0.79
N ALA A 217 14.06 3.71 -0.67
CA ALA A 217 14.27 4.59 0.48
C ALA A 217 13.89 3.88 1.79
N LEU A 218 12.70 3.27 1.87
CA LEU A 218 12.26 2.53 3.04
C LEU A 218 13.15 1.31 3.36
N MET A 219 13.58 0.59 2.32
CA MET A 219 14.51 -0.54 2.47
C MET A 219 15.87 -0.09 3.02
N GLU A 220 16.38 1.05 2.56
CA GLU A 220 17.66 1.60 2.99
C GLU A 220 17.60 2.19 4.40
N THR A 221 16.61 3.04 4.68
CA THR A 221 16.47 3.76 5.95
C THR A 221 16.04 2.85 7.10
N TRP A 222 15.23 1.82 6.84
CA TRP A 222 14.65 1.01 7.89
C TRP A 222 15.10 -0.45 7.89
N VAL A 223 14.98 -1.16 6.76
CA VAL A 223 15.22 -2.62 6.76
C VAL A 223 16.70 -2.97 6.90
N LYS A 224 17.58 -2.19 6.23
CA LYS A 224 19.04 -2.39 6.29
C LYS A 224 19.65 -1.90 7.60
N HIS A 225 19.05 -0.89 8.24
CA HIS A 225 19.48 -0.41 9.55
C HIS A 225 19.00 -1.37 10.65
N LEU A 226 19.80 -2.40 10.90
CA LEU A 226 19.65 -3.38 11.99
C LEU A 226 19.95 -2.78 13.37
N VAL A 227 19.39 -1.61 13.68
CA VAL A 227 19.55 -1.00 15.00
C VAL A 227 18.45 -1.55 15.91
N PRO A 228 18.77 -2.44 16.87
CA PRO A 228 17.76 -2.91 17.82
C PRO A 228 17.20 -1.70 18.56
N PHE A 229 15.87 -1.63 18.66
CA PHE A 229 15.12 -0.55 19.32
C PHE A 229 15.08 0.81 18.61
N ALA A 230 15.58 0.94 17.37
CA ALA A 230 15.28 2.12 16.57
C ALA A 230 13.76 2.23 16.35
N LYS A 231 13.22 3.45 16.44
CA LYS A 231 11.81 3.71 16.11
C LYS A 231 11.60 3.42 14.64
N ALA A 232 10.60 2.63 14.31
CA ALA A 232 10.24 2.41 12.92
C ALA A 232 9.71 3.74 12.34
N PRO A 233 10.00 4.04 11.06
CA PRO A 233 9.40 5.19 10.38
C PRO A 233 7.92 4.91 10.06
N ILE A 234 7.07 4.94 11.09
CA ILE A 234 5.65 4.55 11.00
C ILE A 234 4.90 5.37 9.94
N HIS A 235 5.24 6.66 9.80
CA HIS A 235 4.62 7.54 8.82
C HIS A 235 4.97 7.12 7.39
N ASP A 236 6.24 6.90 7.08
CA ASP A 236 6.68 6.48 5.75
C ASP A 236 6.11 5.09 5.38
N ILE A 237 6.02 4.18 6.36
CA ILE A 237 5.38 2.86 6.17
C ILE A 237 3.89 3.01 5.90
N ARG A 238 3.21 3.87 6.65
CA ARG A 238 1.78 4.14 6.45
C ARG A 238 1.52 4.73 5.06
N ASP A 239 2.37 5.65 4.65
CA ASP A 239 2.22 6.40 3.40
C ASP A 239 2.50 5.52 2.16
N TYR A 240 3.34 4.50 2.32
CA TYR A 240 3.67 3.52 1.27
C TYR A 240 2.80 2.25 1.28
N CYS A 241 2.61 1.61 2.44
CA CYS A 241 1.89 0.35 2.59
C CYS A 241 0.40 0.52 2.97
N GLY A 242 -0.05 1.74 3.26
CA GLY A 242 -1.39 2.02 3.73
C GLY A 242 -1.54 2.00 5.26
N VAL A 243 -2.70 2.46 5.73
CA VAL A 243 -2.98 2.71 7.14
C VAL A 243 -2.98 1.44 7.99
N GLU A 244 -3.54 0.35 7.46
CA GLU A 244 -3.66 -0.91 8.18
C GLU A 244 -2.28 -1.51 8.51
N VAL A 245 -1.39 -1.54 7.52
CA VAL A 245 -0.02 -2.05 7.68
C VAL A 245 0.79 -1.12 8.59
N GLY A 246 0.67 0.20 8.40
CA GLY A 246 1.30 1.18 9.28
C GLY A 246 0.87 1.01 10.74
N PHE A 247 -0.42 0.76 10.99
CA PHE A 247 -0.95 0.51 12.33
C PHE A 247 -0.41 -0.80 12.93
N TYR A 248 -0.36 -1.88 12.14
CA TYR A 248 0.22 -3.15 12.59
C TYR A 248 1.68 -2.97 13.04
N VAL A 249 2.50 -2.26 12.29
CA VAL A 249 3.90 -2.00 12.68
C VAL A 249 3.98 -1.12 13.92
N ALA A 250 3.16 -0.08 14.01
CA ALA A 250 3.11 0.78 15.20
C ALA A 250 2.73 -0.02 16.46
N PHE A 251 1.75 -0.91 16.35
CA PHE A 251 1.36 -1.82 17.43
C PHE A 251 2.51 -2.75 17.81
N LEU A 252 3.19 -3.35 16.82
CA LEU A 252 4.30 -4.25 17.06
C LEU A 252 5.46 -3.56 17.81
N GLU A 253 5.84 -2.35 17.38
CA GLU A 253 6.87 -1.54 18.05
C GLU A 253 6.45 -1.19 19.49
N HIS A 254 5.19 -0.79 19.68
CA HIS A 254 4.65 -0.48 20.99
C HIS A 254 4.71 -1.70 21.91
N TYR A 255 4.18 -2.84 21.46
CA TYR A 255 4.12 -4.07 22.23
C TYR A 255 5.51 -4.58 22.62
N THR A 256 6.46 -4.62 21.68
CA THR A 256 7.84 -5.03 21.95
C THR A 256 8.55 -4.12 22.95
N ARG A 257 8.30 -2.81 22.91
CA ARG A 257 8.82 -1.86 23.89
C ARG A 257 8.25 -2.12 25.30
N TRP A 258 6.97 -2.44 25.40
CA TRP A 258 6.35 -2.73 26.70
C TRP A 258 6.76 -4.08 27.29
N LEU A 259 7.13 -5.06 26.45
CA LEU A 259 7.69 -6.33 26.92
C LEU A 259 9.01 -6.19 27.67
N VAL A 260 9.72 -5.06 27.53
CA VAL A 260 10.96 -4.80 28.27
C VAL A 260 10.72 -4.77 29.79
N TYR A 261 9.62 -4.18 30.27
CA TYR A 261 9.33 -4.11 31.71
C TYR A 261 9.15 -5.49 32.36
N PRO A 262 8.23 -6.37 31.90
CA PRO A 262 8.10 -7.71 32.47
C PRO A 262 9.35 -8.56 32.21
N ALA A 263 10.11 -8.33 31.14
CA ALA A 263 11.38 -9.00 30.92
C ALA A 263 12.43 -8.62 31.99
N VAL A 264 12.53 -7.33 32.36
CA VAL A 264 13.42 -6.88 33.44
C VAL A 264 12.98 -7.44 34.79
N VAL A 265 11.68 -7.36 35.12
CA VAL A 265 11.15 -7.91 36.38
C VAL A 265 11.37 -9.42 36.45
N GLY A 266 11.07 -10.15 35.38
CA GLY A 266 11.31 -11.58 35.27
C GLY A 266 12.78 -11.94 35.43
N ALA A 267 13.68 -11.16 34.81
CA ALA A 267 15.13 -11.34 34.98
C ALA A 267 15.59 -11.11 36.42
N LEU A 268 15.09 -10.07 37.09
CA LEU A 268 15.43 -9.79 38.50
C LEU A 268 14.94 -10.90 39.44
N VAL A 269 13.69 -11.35 39.28
CA VAL A 269 13.13 -12.46 40.07
C VAL A 269 13.92 -13.74 39.83
N TYR A 270 14.27 -14.02 38.58
CA TYR A 270 15.08 -15.17 38.21
C TYR A 270 16.48 -15.13 38.86
N LEU A 271 17.17 -13.98 38.80
CA LEU A 271 18.49 -13.82 39.43
C LEU A 271 18.40 -13.98 40.96
N TYR A 272 17.35 -13.46 41.58
CA TYR A 272 17.10 -13.65 43.01
C TYR A 272 16.90 -15.12 43.37
N GLN A 273 16.10 -15.85 42.60
CA GLN A 273 15.92 -17.30 42.78
C GLN A 273 17.22 -18.08 42.57
N LEU A 274 18.04 -17.70 41.60
CA LEU A 274 19.34 -18.34 41.38
C LEU A 274 20.29 -18.13 42.57
N GLN A 275 20.29 -16.93 43.16
CA GLN A 275 21.21 -16.59 44.25
C GLN A 275 20.79 -17.16 45.60
N TYR A 276 19.48 -17.22 45.91
CA TYR A 276 18.97 -17.64 47.21
C TYR A 276 18.26 -19.00 47.20
N GLY A 277 17.80 -19.49 46.05
CA GLY A 277 17.08 -20.76 45.90
C GLY A 277 17.98 -21.98 45.69
N LEU A 278 19.28 -21.79 45.43
CA LEU A 278 20.27 -22.88 45.29
C LEU A 278 20.89 -23.33 46.63
N HIS A 279 20.47 -22.73 47.76
CA HIS A 279 21.03 -22.98 49.08
C HIS A 279 20.14 -23.86 49.98
N ASN A 280 19.14 -24.54 49.40
CA ASN A 280 18.36 -25.62 50.02
C ASN A 280 18.34 -26.84 49.11
#